data_AF-A0A3P6CQR7-F1
#
_entry.id   AF-A0A3P6CQR7-F1
#
_cell.length_a   1.000
_cell.length_b   1.000
_cell.length_c   1.000
_cell.angle_alpha   90.00
_cell.angle_beta   90.00
_cell.angle_gamma   90.00
#
_symmetry.space_group_name_H-M   'P 1'
#
loop_
_entity.id
_entity.type
_entity.pdbx_description
1 polymer ?
#
loop_
_entity_poly.entity_id
_entity_poly.type
_entity_poly.pdbx_seq_one_letter_code
_entity_poly.pdbx_strand_id
1 'polypeptide(L)'
;MALGHPQIFFSGIGWVWKDNTGKIQLMGTRNLRRRETTLHSELEALKWALESMLQHSNCQHFGTDCKDLIAMIKELQAWPNFSTELEAIQIILMCYSDFKITYVPRTHNEI
;
A
#
# COMPACT_ATOMS: atom_id res chain seq x y z
N MET A 1 9.27 -38.51 -14.83
CA MET A 1 8.38 -37.66 -14.00
C MET A 1 9.19 -36.44 -13.60
N ALA A 2 9.03 -35.32 -14.30
CA ALA A 2 9.74 -34.08 -13.97
C ALA A 2 8.82 -33.22 -13.11
N LEU A 3 9.22 -32.97 -11.87
CA LEU A 3 8.60 -31.96 -11.03
C LEU A 3 9.07 -30.60 -11.56
N GLY A 4 8.17 -29.89 -12.24
CA GLY A 4 8.38 -28.48 -12.53
C GLY A 4 8.39 -27.71 -11.22
N HIS A 5 9.56 -27.25 -10.78
CA HIS A 5 9.63 -26.24 -9.74
C HIS A 5 8.83 -25.01 -10.21
N PRO A 6 7.81 -24.54 -9.48
CA PRO A 6 7.18 -23.29 -9.81
C PRO A 6 8.25 -22.20 -9.67
N GLN A 7 8.56 -21.50 -10.76
CA GLN A 7 9.39 -20.31 -10.70
C GLN A 7 8.67 -19.30 -9.81
N ILE A 8 9.15 -19.15 -8.57
CA ILE A 8 8.57 -18.21 -7.62
C ILE A 8 9.05 -16.83 -8.03
N PHE A 9 8.25 -16.15 -8.85
CA PHE A 9 8.43 -14.73 -9.05
C PHE A 9 7.90 -14.01 -7.79
N PHE A 10 8.70 -13.15 -7.17
CA PHE A 10 8.24 -12.33 -6.05
C PHE A 10 7.88 -10.92 -6.55
N SER A 11 6.89 -10.28 -5.92
CA SER A 11 6.63 -8.85 -6.06
C SER A 11 7.05 -8.19 -4.75
N GLY A 12 7.93 -7.18 -4.82
CA GLY A 12 8.38 -6.45 -3.64
C GLY A 12 7.42 -5.31 -3.33
N ILE A 13 6.97 -5.20 -2.09
CA ILE A 13 6.23 -4.04 -1.61
C ILE A 13 6.96 -3.39 -0.45
N GLY A 14 6.79 -2.08 -0.30
CA GLY A 14 7.37 -1.36 0.82
C GLY A 14 6.73 0.00 1.03
N TRP A 15 7.01 0.54 2.21
CA TRP A 15 6.59 1.88 2.63
C TRP A 15 7.67 2.50 3.49
N VAL A 16 7.70 3.84 3.51
CA VAL A 16 8.59 4.63 4.36
C VAL A 16 7.77 5.71 5.04
N TRP A 17 8.03 5.90 6.33
CA TRP A 17 7.52 7.04 7.08
C TRP A 17 8.68 7.96 7.46
N LYS A 18 8.54 9.23 7.10
CA LYS A 18 9.46 10.32 7.43
C LYS A 18 8.75 11.29 8.38
N ASP A 19 9.48 11.83 9.34
CA ASP A 19 8.97 12.94 10.14
C ASP A 19 8.97 14.26 9.35
N ASN A 20 8.52 15.34 10.00
CA ASN A 20 8.45 16.67 9.39
C ASN A 20 9.81 17.27 9.01
N THR A 21 10.93 16.69 9.48
CA THR A 21 12.30 17.09 9.11
C THR A 21 12.82 16.31 7.89
N GLY A 22 12.02 15.36 7.38
CA GLY A 22 12.40 14.46 6.30
C GLY A 22 13.24 13.25 6.76
N LYS A 23 13.47 13.10 8.07
CA LYS A 23 14.21 11.96 8.62
C LYS A 23 13.33 10.71 8.61
N ILE A 24 13.85 9.61 8.08
CA ILE A 24 13.18 8.31 8.12
C ILE A 24 13.08 7.86 9.58
N GLN A 25 11.86 7.57 10.00
CA GLN A 25 11.56 7.07 11.34
C GLN A 25 11.23 5.57 11.30
N LEU A 26 10.49 5.14 10.28
CA LEU A 26 10.12 3.74 10.07
C LEU A 26 10.12 3.39 8.58
N MET A 27 10.38 2.12 8.27
CA MET A 27 10.24 1.58 6.92
C MET A 27 9.84 0.11 7.00
N GLY A 28 9.14 -0.38 5.98
CA GLY A 28 8.80 -1.78 5.81
C GLY A 28 9.10 -2.23 4.39
N THR A 29 9.73 -3.39 4.24
CA THR A 29 9.83 -4.09 2.95
C THR A 29 9.45 -5.57 3.12
N ARG A 30 8.67 -6.12 2.20
CA ARG A 30 8.35 -7.57 2.19
C ARG A 30 8.07 -8.07 0.77
N ASN A 31 8.33 -9.36 0.57
CA ASN A 31 8.03 -10.04 -0.68
C ASN A 31 6.64 -10.67 -0.64
N LEU A 32 5.84 -10.45 -1.68
CA LEU A 32 4.58 -11.14 -1.91
C LEU A 32 4.82 -12.34 -2.84
N ARG A 33 4.12 -13.44 -2.58
CA ARG A 33 4.09 -14.59 -3.50
C ARG A 33 3.33 -14.14 -4.76
N ARG A 34 3.96 -14.02 -5.94
CA ARG A 34 3.23 -13.55 -7.13
C ARG A 34 2.16 -14.56 -7.55
N ARG A 35 0.90 -14.16 -7.33
CA ARG A 35 -0.26 -14.56 -8.13
C ARG A 35 -1.14 -13.38 -8.54
N GLU A 36 -0.83 -12.16 -8.09
CA GLU A 36 -1.72 -11.01 -8.22
C GLU A 36 -1.08 -9.86 -9.02
N THR A 37 -1.93 -8.98 -9.56
CA THR A 37 -1.52 -7.85 -10.43
C THR A 37 -0.71 -6.80 -9.66
N THR A 38 -0.05 -5.87 -10.37
CA THR A 38 0.63 -4.72 -9.75
C THR A 38 -0.30 -3.93 -8.83
N LEU A 39 -1.57 -3.70 -9.21
CA LEU A 39 -2.54 -2.97 -8.37
C LEU A 39 -2.86 -3.67 -7.05
N HIS A 40 -2.90 -5.00 -7.03
CA HIS A 40 -3.06 -5.76 -5.79
C HIS A 40 -1.85 -5.56 -4.87
N SER A 41 -0.62 -5.52 -5.44
CA SER A 41 0.58 -5.22 -4.67
C SER A 41 0.53 -3.80 -4.07
N GLU A 42 0.05 -2.81 -4.82
CA GLU A 42 -0.12 -1.43 -4.34
C GLU A 42 -1.15 -1.34 -3.20
N LEU A 43 -2.28 -2.06 -3.30
CA LEU A 43 -3.29 -2.13 -2.24
C LEU A 43 -2.74 -2.80 -0.97
N GLU A 44 -2.04 -3.92 -1.12
CA GLU A 44 -1.39 -4.61 0.00
C GLU A 44 -0.28 -3.77 0.64
N ALA A 45 0.45 -2.98 -0.15
CA ALA A 45 1.43 -2.02 0.35
C ALA A 45 0.75 -0.92 1.19
N LEU A 46 -0.33 -0.34 0.67
CA LEU A 46 -1.09 0.71 1.36
C LEU A 46 -1.72 0.18 2.65
N LYS A 47 -2.40 -0.97 2.60
CA LYS A 47 -2.99 -1.62 3.77
C LYS A 47 -1.94 -1.83 4.85
N TRP A 48 -0.78 -2.37 4.48
CA TRP A 48 0.30 -2.60 5.43
C TRP A 48 0.85 -1.29 6.01
N ALA A 49 0.99 -0.24 5.20
CA ALA A 49 1.42 1.07 5.67
C ALA A 49 0.40 1.65 6.67
N LEU A 50 -0.90 1.56 6.38
CA LEU A 50 -1.97 2.02 7.28
C LEU A 50 -1.93 1.28 8.62
N GLU A 51 -1.94 -0.05 8.60
CA GLU A 51 -1.86 -0.85 9.83
C GLU A 51 -0.62 -0.51 10.66
N SER A 52 0.53 -0.32 9.99
CA SER A 52 1.79 0.03 10.65
C SER A 52 1.73 1.43 11.27
N MET A 53 1.14 2.40 10.57
CA MET A 53 1.05 3.78 11.06
C MET A 53 0.07 3.90 12.24
N LEU A 54 -1.03 3.14 12.24
CA LEU A 54 -1.95 3.07 13.38
C LEU A 54 -1.26 2.54 14.64
N GLN A 55 -0.34 1.59 14.50
CA GLN A 55 0.36 0.98 15.64
C GLN A 55 1.52 1.82 16.16
N HIS A 56 2.17 2.61 15.29
CA HIS A 56 3.49 3.16 15.58
C HIS A 56 3.61 4.68 15.42
N SER A 57 2.58 5.39 14.95
CA SER A 57 2.66 6.83 14.70
C SER A 57 1.30 7.54 14.81
N ASN A 58 1.33 8.88 14.69
CA ASN A 58 0.14 9.70 14.46
C ASN A 58 -0.01 10.12 12.99
N CYS A 59 0.68 9.46 12.06
CA CYS A 59 0.64 9.78 10.64
C CYS A 59 -0.76 9.52 10.08
N GLN A 60 -1.38 10.54 9.48
CA GLN A 60 -2.70 10.48 8.84
C GLN A 60 -2.63 10.72 7.32
N HIS A 61 -1.46 11.12 6.81
CA HIS A 61 -1.26 11.57 5.44
C HIS A 61 -0.31 10.63 4.70
N PHE A 62 -0.78 10.08 3.58
CA PHE A 62 -0.07 9.08 2.79
C PHE A 62 0.21 9.59 1.38
N GLY A 63 1.29 9.09 0.78
CA GLY A 63 1.69 9.38 -0.59
C GLY A 63 1.85 8.10 -1.39
N THR A 64 1.49 8.13 -2.68
CA THR A 64 1.71 7.04 -3.63
C THR A 64 2.00 7.60 -5.02
N ASP A 65 2.80 6.90 -5.82
CA ASP A 65 3.01 7.18 -7.25
C ASP A 65 1.98 6.47 -8.15
N CYS A 66 1.00 5.76 -7.57
CA CYS A 66 -0.06 5.06 -8.28
C CYS A 66 -1.36 5.88 -8.30
N LYS A 67 -1.70 6.48 -9.46
CA LYS A 67 -2.94 7.25 -9.62
C LYS A 67 -4.20 6.37 -9.52
N ASP A 68 -4.12 5.14 -10.01
CA ASP A 68 -5.21 4.19 -9.96
C ASP A 68 -5.54 3.82 -8.51
N LEU A 69 -4.52 3.60 -7.66
CA LEU A 69 -4.71 3.40 -6.23
C LEU A 69 -5.47 4.58 -5.58
N ILE A 70 -5.10 5.82 -5.91
CA ILE A 70 -5.82 7.00 -5.40
C ILE A 70 -7.28 7.00 -5.86
N ALA A 71 -7.55 6.65 -7.12
CA ALA A 71 -8.90 6.57 -7.65
C ALA A 71 -9.72 5.48 -6.92
N MET A 72 -9.11 4.32 -6.66
CA MET A 72 -9.73 3.22 -5.91
C MET A 72 -10.11 3.65 -4.49
N ILE A 73 -9.19 4.31 -3.77
CA ILE A 73 -9.45 4.75 -2.40
C ILE A 73 -10.53 5.83 -2.32
N LYS A 74 -10.67 6.68 -3.35
CA LYS A 74 -11.72 7.70 -3.42
C LYS A 74 -13.10 7.12 -3.73
N GLU A 75 -13.16 6.07 -4.56
CA GLU A 75 -14.40 5.45 -5.01
C GLU A 75 -14.34 3.92 -4.87
N LEU A 76 -14.25 3.45 -3.62
CA LEU A 76 -14.05 2.01 -3.30
C LEU A 76 -15.06 1.08 -4.00
N GLN A 77 -16.31 1.53 -4.15
CA GLN A 77 -17.40 0.75 -4.74
C GLN A 77 -17.35 0.65 -6.27
N ALA A 78 -16.52 1.47 -6.94
CA ALA A 78 -16.38 1.47 -8.40
C ALA A 78 -15.46 0.33 -8.92
N TRP A 79 -14.83 -0.44 -8.03
CA TRP A 79 -13.79 -1.41 -8.36
C TRP A 79 -14.13 -2.83 -7.86
N PRO A 80 -15.15 -3.49 -8.46
CA PRO A 80 -15.67 -4.77 -7.96
C PRO A 80 -14.65 -5.92 -7.98
N ASN A 81 -13.62 -5.84 -8.83
CA ASN A 81 -12.55 -6.85 -8.88
C ASN A 81 -11.62 -6.84 -7.66
N PHE A 82 -11.75 -5.84 -6.79
CA PHE A 82 -10.91 -5.63 -5.59
C PHE A 82 -11.76 -5.45 -4.33
N SER A 83 -13.02 -5.89 -4.36
CA SER A 83 -13.98 -5.58 -3.30
C SER A 83 -13.49 -6.04 -1.92
N THR A 84 -12.90 -7.23 -1.84
CA THR A 84 -12.40 -7.81 -0.57
C THR A 84 -11.24 -7.00 0.00
N GLU A 85 -10.27 -6.59 -0.84
CA GLU A 85 -9.13 -5.77 -0.45
C GLU A 85 -9.59 -4.38 -0.01
N LEU A 86 -10.52 -3.78 -0.76
CA LEU A 86 -11.03 -2.44 -0.51
C LEU A 86 -11.93 -2.38 0.73
N GLU A 87 -12.71 -3.42 1.03
CA GLU A 87 -13.46 -3.55 2.28
C GLU A 87 -12.51 -3.61 3.49
N ALA A 88 -11.44 -4.40 3.40
CA ALA A 88 -10.44 -4.48 4.46
C ALA A 88 -9.75 -3.13 4.70
N ILE A 89 -9.38 -2.42 3.63
CA ILE A 89 -8.83 -1.07 3.72
C ILE A 89 -9.85 -0.09 4.29
N GLN A 90 -11.12 -0.16 3.87
CA GLN A 90 -12.18 0.71 4.38
C GLN A 90 -12.32 0.63 5.89
N ILE A 91 -12.29 -0.57 6.45
CA ILE A 91 -12.34 -0.80 7.91
C ILE A 91 -11.17 -0.08 8.60
N ILE A 92 -9.96 -0.18 8.04
CA ILE A 92 -8.77 0.47 8.59
C ILE A 92 -8.90 1.99 8.48
N LEU A 93 -9.40 2.51 7.35
CA LEU A 93 -9.60 3.95 7.14
C LEU A 93 -10.57 4.57 8.15
N MET A 94 -11.55 3.82 8.66
CA MET A 94 -12.46 4.29 9.72
C MET A 94 -11.75 4.59 11.05
N CYS A 95 -10.53 4.08 11.26
CA CYS A 95 -9.72 4.40 12.43
C CYS A 95 -8.96 5.73 12.31
N TYR A 96 -8.94 6.34 11.12
CA TYR A 96 -8.28 7.62 10.87
C TYR A 96 -9.28 8.78 10.98
N SER A 97 -8.92 9.83 11.72
CA SER A 97 -9.78 11.01 11.89
C SER A 97 -9.65 12.03 10.75
N ASP A 98 -8.50 12.06 10.07
CA ASP A 98 -8.23 12.98 8.95
C ASP A 98 -7.35 12.30 7.88
N PHE A 99 -7.79 11.12 7.42
CA PHE A 99 -7.06 10.39 6.38
C PHE A 99 -6.96 11.21 5.08
N LYS A 100 -5.75 11.34 4.56
CA LYS A 100 -5.53 11.81 3.17
C LYS A 100 -4.52 10.93 2.45
N ILE A 101 -4.77 10.72 1.16
CA ILE A 101 -3.81 10.11 0.23
C ILE A 101 -3.60 11.03 -0.96
N THR A 102 -2.34 11.26 -1.33
CA THR A 102 -1.95 12.19 -2.40
C THR A 102 -1.01 11.54 -3.41
N TYR A 103 -1.01 12.07 -4.63
CA TYR A 103 -0.09 11.62 -5.67
C TYR A 103 1.29 12.23 -5.43
N VAL A 104 2.31 11.38 -5.37
CA VAL A 104 3.72 11.76 -5.29
C VAL A 104 4.44 11.21 -6.52
N PRO A 105 5.04 12.05 -7.37
CA PRO A 105 5.78 11.56 -8.54
C PRO A 105 6.87 10.57 -8.14
N ARG A 106 7.10 9.54 -8.96
CA ARG A 106 8.07 8.47 -8.66
C ARG A 106 9.49 8.96 -8.38
N THR A 107 9.91 10.06 -8.99
CA THR A 107 11.20 10.73 -8.73
C THR A 107 11.34 11.26 -7.29
N HIS A 108 10.23 11.39 -6.57
CA HIS A 108 10.16 11.80 -5.17
C HIS A 108 9.70 10.64 -4.25
N ASN A 109 9.48 9.45 -4.83
CA ASN A 109 9.14 8.20 -4.15
C ASN A 109 10.31 7.19 -4.21
N GLU A 110 11.54 7.70 -4.38
CA GLU A 110 12.76 6.91 -4.26
C GLU A 110 13.01 6.67 -2.77
N ILE A 111 12.79 5.43 -2.34
CA ILE A 111 13.16 4.91 -1.02
C ILE A 111 14.66 4.66 -0.99
#